data_AF-A0A246SWW8-F1
#
_entry.id   AF-A0A246SWW8-F1
#
_cell.length_a   1.000
_cell.length_b   1.000
_cell.length_c   1.000
_cell.angle_alpha   90.00
_cell.angle_beta   90.00
_cell.angle_gamma   90.00
#
_symmetry.space_group_name_H-M   'P 1'
#
loop_
_entity.id
_entity.type
_entity.pdbx_description
1 polymer ?
#
loop_
_entity_poly.entity_id
_entity_poly.type
_entity_poly.pdbx_seq_one_letter_code
_entity_poly.pdbx_strand_id
1 'polypeptide(L)'
;MRNIASKSAGQTTRRGKIAAVLVIAAASLLATALPAAAQLAFSPDCRNFQAIAVAAPNDAILFTKQPVPHPNGTATVFAINGLDNYVIPAGVNSCIVAAPEANDNYCFMARSDNTIDGVGFAAIHNPGGLPACQ
;
A
#
# COMPACT_ATOMS: atom_id res chain seq x y z
N MET A 1 19.87 58.47 28.79
CA MET A 1 20.80 58.17 29.90
C MET A 1 21.97 57.39 29.33
N ARG A 2 23.20 57.91 29.50
CA ARG A 2 24.43 57.41 28.87
C ARG A 2 25.11 56.35 29.74
N ASN A 3 25.70 55.39 29.03
CA ASN A 3 26.46 54.18 29.36
C ASN A 3 27.20 54.08 30.70
N ILE A 4 27.12 52.88 31.29
CA ILE A 4 27.97 52.35 32.35
C ILE A 4 29.22 51.69 31.74
N ALA A 5 30.31 51.86 32.48
CA ALA A 5 31.72 51.58 32.22
C ALA A 5 32.09 50.21 31.61
N SER A 6 33.04 50.28 30.69
CA SER A 6 33.92 49.18 30.30
C SER A 6 34.86 48.78 31.44
N LYS A 7 35.07 47.47 31.62
CA LYS A 7 36.24 46.92 32.31
C LYS A 7 36.92 45.90 31.41
N SER A 8 38.16 46.19 31.06
CA SER A 8 39.07 45.41 30.23
C SER A 8 39.90 44.46 31.08
N ALA A 9 40.04 43.20 30.65
CA ALA A 9 41.13 42.25 30.89
C ALA A 9 40.62 40.86 30.46
N GLY A 10 41.31 40.01 29.71
CA GLY A 10 42.64 40.08 29.14
C GLY A 10 42.73 39.00 28.05
N GLN A 11 43.62 39.27 27.13
CA GLN A 11 43.88 38.56 25.89
C GLN A 11 44.93 37.45 26.12
N THR A 12 44.72 36.25 25.57
CA THR A 12 45.71 35.19 25.26
C THR A 12 44.90 34.03 24.65
N THR A 13 45.18 33.37 23.52
CA THR A 13 46.34 33.25 22.65
C THR A 13 45.85 32.79 21.27
N ARG A 14 46.49 33.28 20.20
CA ARG A 14 46.17 32.96 18.80
C ARG A 14 46.72 31.59 18.35
N ARG A 15 45.96 30.98 17.44
CA ARG A 15 46.34 30.16 16.25
C ARG A 15 46.75 28.69 16.43
N GLY A 16 45.92 27.84 15.81
CA GLY A 16 46.25 26.54 15.21
C GLY A 16 44.97 25.74 14.94
N LYS A 17 44.30 25.93 13.78
CA LYS A 17 44.17 24.90 12.71
C LYS A 17 44.36 23.49 13.29
N ILE A 18 43.36 22.62 13.41
CA ILE A 18 42.69 21.91 12.30
C ILE A 18 41.28 21.51 12.78
N ALA A 19 40.25 22.02 12.10
CA ALA A 19 38.89 21.49 12.21
C ALA A 19 38.82 20.21 11.36
N ALA A 20 38.68 19.05 12.00
CA ALA A 20 38.31 17.81 11.34
C ALA A 20 36.91 17.43 11.83
N VAL A 21 35.89 18.06 11.22
CA VAL A 21 34.50 17.64 11.37
C VAL A 21 34.33 16.39 10.50
N LEU A 22 34.36 15.22 11.14
CA LEU A 22 34.08 13.94 10.50
C LEU A 22 32.58 13.84 10.24
N VAL A 23 32.14 14.30 9.07
CA VAL A 23 30.77 14.08 8.58
C VAL A 23 30.67 12.63 8.12
N ILE A 24 30.23 11.74 9.00
CA ILE A 24 29.84 10.39 8.63
C ILE A 24 28.44 10.49 8.01
N ALA A 25 28.39 10.67 6.69
CA ALA A 25 27.19 10.44 5.91
C ALA A 25 26.93 8.93 5.87
N ALA A 26 26.21 8.42 6.87
CA ALA A 26 25.66 7.07 6.81
C ALA A 26 24.51 7.09 5.79
N ALA A 27 24.85 6.78 4.53
CA ALA A 27 23.89 6.49 3.48
C ALA A 27 23.00 5.34 3.96
N SER A 28 21.78 5.67 4.36
CA SER A 28 20.75 4.69 4.69
C SER A 28 20.47 3.89 3.43
N LEU A 29 20.88 2.62 3.42
CA LEU A 29 20.46 1.65 2.43
C LEU A 29 18.93 1.59 2.52
N LEU A 30 18.24 2.28 1.61
CA LEU A 30 16.84 2.03 1.31
C LEU A 30 16.80 0.63 0.71
N ALA A 31 16.70 -0.38 1.57
CA ALA A 31 16.25 -1.68 1.15
C ALA A 31 14.87 -1.44 0.55
N THR A 32 14.78 -1.45 -0.78
CA THR A 32 13.51 -1.51 -1.49
C THR A 32 12.93 -2.87 -1.16
N ALA A 33 12.28 -2.98 0.00
CA ALA A 33 11.37 -4.05 0.27
C ALA A 33 10.39 -4.05 -0.90
N LEU A 34 10.48 -5.08 -1.75
CA LEU A 34 9.47 -5.30 -2.76
C LEU A 34 8.13 -5.26 -2.01
N PRO A 35 7.14 -4.47 -2.47
CA PRO A 35 5.85 -4.49 -1.82
C PRO A 35 5.41 -5.95 -1.86
N ALA A 36 5.06 -6.50 -0.69
CA ALA A 36 4.30 -7.73 -0.63
C ALA A 36 3.16 -7.60 -1.65
N ALA A 37 2.87 -8.67 -2.41
CA ALA A 37 1.81 -8.66 -3.42
C ALA A 37 0.59 -7.93 -2.85
N ALA A 38 0.11 -6.91 -3.57
CA ALA A 38 -0.91 -6.02 -3.05
C ALA A 38 -2.15 -6.84 -2.72
N GLN A 39 -2.50 -6.88 -1.43
CA GLN A 39 -3.55 -7.73 -0.90
C GLN A 39 -4.45 -6.93 0.04
N LEU A 40 -5.75 -7.14 -0.11
CA LEU A 40 -6.77 -6.69 0.81
C LEU A 40 -6.81 -7.64 2.00
N ALA A 41 -6.48 -7.11 3.18
CA ALA A 41 -6.65 -7.83 4.44
C ALA A 41 -8.13 -7.95 4.79
N PHE A 42 -8.52 -9.04 5.45
CA PHE A 42 -9.90 -9.24 5.88
C PHE A 42 -10.34 -8.13 6.87
N SER A 43 -11.41 -7.42 6.51
CA SER A 43 -12.01 -6.34 7.29
C SER A 43 -13.53 -6.38 7.12
N PRO A 44 -14.25 -7.09 7.99
CA PRO A 44 -15.70 -7.29 7.85
C PRO A 44 -16.53 -6.01 8.05
N ASP A 45 -15.93 -5.01 8.66
CA ASP A 45 -16.42 -3.66 8.89
C ASP A 45 -15.86 -2.63 7.88
N CYS A 46 -15.10 -3.09 6.88
CA CYS A 46 -14.51 -2.28 5.81
C CYS A 46 -13.64 -1.10 6.30
N ARG A 47 -13.02 -1.21 7.48
CA ARG A 47 -12.13 -0.17 8.03
C ARG A 47 -10.72 -0.23 7.50
N ASN A 48 -10.27 -1.40 7.04
CA ASN A 48 -9.02 -1.56 6.31
C ASN A 48 -9.35 -1.69 4.81
N PHE A 49 -9.32 -0.57 4.11
CA PHE A 49 -9.52 -0.51 2.66
C PHE A 49 -8.25 -0.04 1.96
N GLN A 50 -8.15 -0.32 0.66
CA GLN A 50 -7.07 0.16 -0.20
C GLN A 50 -7.63 0.72 -1.50
N ALA A 51 -7.06 1.84 -1.94
CA ALA A 51 -7.34 2.38 -3.26
C ALA A 51 -6.72 1.48 -4.33
N ILE A 52 -7.51 1.11 -5.34
CA ILE A 52 -7.03 0.40 -6.52
C ILE A 52 -7.16 1.33 -7.71
N ALA A 53 -6.02 1.87 -8.15
CA ALA A 53 -5.95 2.72 -9.32
C ALA A 53 -6.04 1.89 -10.60
N VAL A 54 -7.09 2.11 -11.39
CA VAL A 54 -7.25 1.53 -12.72
C VAL A 54 -7.15 2.67 -13.73
N ALA A 55 -6.08 2.64 -14.52
CA ALA A 55 -5.79 3.64 -15.54
C ALA A 55 -5.36 2.93 -16.82
N ALA A 56 -5.62 3.58 -17.96
CA ALA A 56 -5.26 3.04 -19.26
C ALA A 56 -3.76 2.64 -19.31
N PRO A 57 -3.42 1.46 -19.88
CA PRO A 57 -4.28 0.58 -20.67
C PRO A 57 -5.12 -0.43 -19.87
N ASN A 58 -5.02 -0.44 -18.54
CA ASN A 58 -5.79 -1.34 -17.70
C ASN A 58 -7.25 -0.89 -17.63
N ASP A 59 -8.16 -1.84 -17.76
CA ASP A 59 -9.61 -1.66 -17.82
C ASP A 59 -10.36 -2.65 -16.92
N ALA A 60 -9.64 -3.42 -16.12
CA ALA A 60 -10.20 -4.42 -15.22
C ALA A 60 -9.36 -4.59 -13.94
N ILE A 61 -9.97 -5.20 -12.93
CA ILE A 61 -9.27 -5.68 -11.73
C ILE A 61 -9.40 -7.19 -11.66
N LEU A 62 -8.28 -7.87 -11.50
CA LEU A 62 -8.23 -9.29 -11.15
C LEU A 62 -8.16 -9.42 -9.63
N PHE A 63 -9.17 -10.02 -9.02
CA PHE A 63 -9.15 -10.41 -7.62
C PHE A 63 -8.80 -11.89 -7.49
N THR A 64 -7.94 -12.23 -6.53
CA THR A 64 -7.45 -13.59 -6.32
C THR A 64 -7.41 -13.93 -4.84
N LYS A 65 -8.05 -15.03 -4.43
CA LYS A 65 -7.97 -15.52 -3.04
C LYS A 65 -6.52 -15.90 -2.70
N GLN A 66 -6.11 -15.56 -1.48
CA GLN A 66 -4.80 -15.92 -0.95
C GLN A 66 -4.95 -16.89 0.24
N PRO A 67 -4.01 -17.83 0.44
CA PRO A 67 -2.89 -18.14 -0.46
C PRO A 67 -3.35 -18.82 -1.77
N VAL A 68 -2.63 -18.62 -2.87
CA VAL A 68 -2.95 -19.29 -4.15
C VAL A 68 -2.31 -20.68 -4.22
N PRO A 69 -3.03 -21.74 -4.65
CA PRO A 69 -4.45 -21.77 -5.00
C PRO A 69 -5.38 -21.90 -3.77
N HIS A 70 -6.58 -21.31 -3.86
CA HIS A 70 -7.64 -21.43 -2.85
C HIS A 70 -9.01 -21.67 -3.52
N PRO A 71 -9.35 -22.93 -3.85
CA PRO A 71 -10.63 -23.22 -4.51
C PRO A 71 -11.81 -23.22 -3.53
N ASN A 72 -11.57 -23.28 -2.22
CA ASN A 72 -12.63 -23.42 -1.23
C ASN A 72 -13.24 -22.07 -0.85
N GLY A 73 -14.49 -22.12 -0.40
CA GLY A 73 -15.23 -20.97 0.10
C GLY A 73 -15.41 -19.82 -0.89
N THR A 74 -16.05 -18.75 -0.43
CA THR A 74 -16.22 -17.50 -1.16
C THR A 74 -15.39 -16.40 -0.52
N ALA A 75 -14.98 -15.41 -1.32
CA ALA A 75 -14.38 -14.17 -0.83
C ALA A 75 -15.11 -12.98 -1.46
N THR A 76 -15.57 -12.04 -0.63
CA THR A 76 -16.35 -10.86 -1.06
C THR A 76 -15.53 -9.61 -0.86
N VAL A 77 -15.24 -8.92 -1.97
CA VAL A 77 -14.63 -7.60 -1.97
C VAL A 77 -15.73 -6.57 -2.16
N PHE A 78 -15.78 -5.55 -1.31
CA PHE A 78 -16.71 -4.44 -1.46
C PHE A 78 -16.00 -3.24 -2.09
N ALA A 79 -16.57 -2.68 -3.15
CA ALA A 79 -16.20 -1.39 -3.73
C ALA A 79 -16.95 -0.26 -3.02
N ILE A 80 -16.21 0.65 -2.40
CA ILE A 80 -16.79 1.67 -1.52
C ILE A 80 -17.50 2.76 -2.33
N ASN A 81 -16.89 3.27 -3.40
CA ASN A 81 -17.52 4.31 -4.22
C ASN A 81 -18.50 3.71 -5.23
N GLY A 82 -18.20 2.54 -5.80
CA GLY A 82 -19.11 1.79 -6.66
C GLY A 82 -20.35 1.26 -5.93
N LEU A 83 -20.28 1.11 -4.60
CA LEU A 83 -21.33 0.54 -3.75
C LEU A 83 -21.72 -0.90 -4.14
N ASP A 84 -20.76 -1.65 -4.68
CA ASP A 84 -20.95 -3.00 -5.22
C ASP A 84 -20.16 -4.05 -4.43
N ASN A 85 -20.68 -5.28 -4.41
CA ASN A 85 -19.97 -6.45 -3.88
C ASN A 85 -19.50 -7.31 -5.04
N TYR A 86 -18.23 -7.70 -5.01
CA TYR A 86 -17.61 -8.60 -5.96
C TYR A 86 -17.24 -9.90 -5.26
N VAL A 87 -17.91 -10.99 -5.63
CA VAL A 87 -17.70 -12.29 -5.00
C VAL A 87 -16.81 -13.15 -5.90
N ILE A 88 -15.68 -13.62 -5.33
CA ILE A 88 -14.92 -14.76 -5.87
C ILE A 88 -15.63 -16.04 -5.39
N PRO A 89 -16.33 -16.79 -6.26
CA PRO A 89 -17.14 -17.93 -5.83
C PRO A 89 -16.27 -19.12 -5.38
N ALA A 90 -16.90 -20.10 -4.73
CA ALA A 90 -16.27 -21.39 -4.48
C ALA A 90 -16.02 -22.13 -5.80
N GLY A 91 -14.96 -22.94 -5.85
CA GLY A 91 -14.50 -23.65 -7.03
C GLY A 91 -13.56 -22.86 -7.94
N VAL A 92 -13.40 -21.54 -7.74
CA VAL A 92 -12.43 -20.71 -8.46
C VAL A 92 -11.48 -20.01 -7.51
N ASN A 93 -10.28 -19.71 -8.00
CA ASN A 93 -9.23 -19.01 -7.24
C ASN A 93 -9.29 -17.50 -7.41
N SER A 94 -9.83 -17.04 -8.55
CA SER A 94 -9.83 -15.65 -8.95
C SER A 94 -11.05 -15.31 -9.80
N CYS A 95 -11.36 -14.02 -9.89
CA CYS A 95 -12.38 -13.48 -10.79
C CYS A 95 -11.99 -12.06 -11.23
N ILE A 96 -12.63 -11.59 -12.31
CA ILE A 96 -12.44 -10.25 -12.86
C ILE A 96 -13.63 -9.36 -12.58
N VAL A 97 -13.34 -8.11 -12.25
CA VAL A 97 -14.26 -6.98 -12.39
C VAL A 97 -13.86 -6.21 -13.64
N ALA A 98 -14.75 -6.17 -14.63
CA ALA A 98 -14.55 -5.39 -15.85
C ALA A 98 -15.04 -3.95 -15.64
N ALA A 99 -14.31 -2.99 -16.22
CA ALA A 99 -14.64 -1.56 -16.18
C ALA A 99 -14.99 -1.01 -14.77
N PRO A 100 -14.13 -1.23 -13.76
CA PRO A 100 -14.34 -0.67 -12.43
C PRO A 100 -14.25 0.86 -12.43
N GLU A 101 -14.86 1.49 -11.42
CA GLU A 101 -14.68 2.91 -11.13
C GLU A 101 -13.18 3.25 -10.99
N ALA A 102 -12.78 4.35 -11.63
CA ALA A 102 -11.38 4.76 -11.66
C ALA A 102 -10.93 5.21 -10.27
N ASN A 103 -9.98 4.50 -9.68
CA ASN A 103 -9.40 4.77 -8.34
C ASN A 103 -10.38 4.58 -7.18
N ASP A 104 -11.26 3.59 -7.26
CA ASP A 104 -12.12 3.22 -6.13
C ASP A 104 -11.31 2.59 -4.96
N ASN A 105 -11.87 2.65 -3.76
CA ASN A 105 -11.39 1.99 -2.56
C ASN A 105 -12.11 0.65 -2.38
N TYR A 106 -11.35 -0.38 -2.03
CA TYR A 106 -11.85 -1.74 -1.89
C TYR A 106 -11.49 -2.32 -0.54
N CYS A 107 -12.36 -3.17 0.02
CA CYS A 107 -12.08 -3.92 1.24
C CYS A 107 -12.55 -5.37 1.11
N PHE A 108 -11.83 -6.31 1.72
CA PHE A 108 -12.24 -7.71 1.77
C PHE A 108 -13.16 -7.95 2.96
N MET A 109 -14.47 -7.96 2.73
CA MET A 109 -15.48 -7.80 3.78
C MET A 109 -16.10 -9.13 4.26
N ALA A 110 -16.21 -10.14 3.39
CA ALA A 110 -16.79 -11.42 3.80
C ALA A 110 -16.02 -12.60 3.23
N ARG A 111 -15.91 -13.67 4.01
CA ARG A 111 -15.34 -14.95 3.59
C ARG A 111 -16.13 -16.10 4.19
N SER A 112 -16.37 -17.15 3.41
CA SER A 112 -17.03 -18.35 3.93
C SER A 112 -16.05 -19.43 4.42
N ASP A 113 -14.75 -19.22 4.20
CA ASP A 113 -13.65 -20.07 4.65
C ASP A 113 -12.61 -19.19 5.35
N ASN A 114 -12.25 -19.54 6.59
CA ASN A 114 -11.34 -18.75 7.43
C ASN A 114 -9.87 -18.92 7.04
N THR A 115 -9.55 -19.86 6.16
CA THR A 115 -8.20 -20.07 5.58
C THR A 115 -7.90 -19.15 4.39
N ILE A 116 -8.88 -18.33 3.96
CA ILE A 116 -8.66 -17.26 2.99
C ILE A 116 -8.05 -16.07 3.73
N ASP A 117 -6.73 -15.94 3.67
CA ASP A 117 -5.97 -14.93 4.43
C ASP A 117 -6.19 -13.51 3.92
N GLY A 118 -6.51 -13.38 2.63
CA GLY A 118 -6.75 -12.11 1.98
C GLY A 118 -7.21 -12.27 0.54
N VAL A 119 -7.41 -11.13 -0.11
CA VAL A 119 -7.66 -11.07 -1.55
C VAL A 119 -6.57 -10.25 -2.21
N GLY A 120 -5.71 -10.92 -2.98
CA GLY A 120 -4.76 -10.26 -3.86
C GLY A 120 -5.49 -9.54 -4.99
N PHE A 121 -4.93 -8.41 -5.45
CA PHE A 121 -5.51 -7.65 -6.54
C PHE A 121 -4.45 -7.18 -7.54
N ALA A 122 -4.87 -7.05 -8.79
CA ALA A 122 -4.06 -6.42 -9.84
C ALA A 122 -4.97 -5.67 -10.82
N ALA A 123 -4.63 -4.42 -11.13
CA ALA A 123 -5.20 -3.74 -12.29
C ALA A 123 -4.56 -4.34 -13.55
N ILE A 124 -5.40 -4.78 -14.48
CA ILE A 124 -4.96 -5.49 -15.70
C ILE A 124 -5.70 -4.95 -16.92
N HIS A 125 -5.11 -5.20 -18.09
CA HIS A 125 -5.86 -5.22 -19.33
C HIS A 125 -6.64 -6.53 -19.39
N ASN A 126 -7.96 -6.48 -19.57
CA ASN A 126 -8.81 -7.64 -19.60
C ASN A 126 -8.46 -8.54 -20.80
N PRO A 127 -7.87 -9.73 -20.58
CA PRO A 127 -7.47 -10.60 -21.69
C PRO A 127 -8.66 -11.31 -22.35
N GLY A 128 -9.86 -11.20 -21.78
CA GLY A 128 -11.00 -12.04 -22.10
C GLY A 128 -10.84 -13.48 -21.56
N GLY A 129 -11.96 -14.19 -21.43
CA GLY A 129 -11.96 -15.62 -21.05
C GLY A 129 -11.72 -15.93 -19.57
N LEU A 130 -11.46 -14.93 -18.73
CA LEU A 130 -11.42 -15.09 -17.27
C LEU A 130 -12.82 -14.95 -16.66
N PRO A 131 -13.13 -15.70 -15.58
CA PRO A 131 -14.46 -15.66 -14.97
C PRO A 131 -14.72 -14.29 -14.33
N ALA A 132 -15.93 -13.75 -14.53
CA ALA A 132 -16.37 -12.54 -13.85
C ALA A 132 -16.65 -12.82 -12.37
N CYS A 133 -16.48 -11.80 -11.53
CA CYS A 133 -16.97 -11.85 -10.16
C CYS A 133 -18.50 -11.87 -10.14
N GLN A 134 -19.08 -12.56 -9.16
CA GLN A 134 -20.54 -12.63 -8.96
C GLN A 134 -21.04 -11.47 -8.12
#